data_AF-A0A8B6GY32-F1
#
_entry.id   AF-A0A8B6GY32-F1
#
_cell.length_a   1.000
_cell.length_b   1.000
_cell.length_c   1.000
_cell.angle_alpha   90.00
_cell.angle_beta   90.00
_cell.angle_gamma   90.00
#
_symmetry.space_group_name_H-M   'P 1'
#
loop_
_entity.id
_entity.type
_entity.pdbx_description
1 polymer ?
#
loop_
_entity_poly.entity_id
_entity_poly.type
_entity_poly.pdbx_seq_one_letter_code
_entity_poly.pdbx_strand_id
1 'polypeptide(L)'
;MANRSMTNKIKDLPWYHPNVDRHTAESLLLQNGVDGTYMLRDSSKLGDYALSVRCDQAVKHFPLTWTGTVFKFGHGEFSSVDELLHHFTNKPLIGSES
;
A
#
# COMPACT_ATOMS: atom_id res chain seq x y z
N MET A 1 9.53 -2.08 24.20
CA MET A 1 9.48 -0.91 23.30
C MET A 1 9.84 -1.31 21.85
N ALA A 2 9.18 -2.30 21.25
CA ALA A 2 9.69 -3.01 20.06
C ALA A 2 8.97 -2.73 18.73
N ASN A 3 7.97 -1.84 18.66
CA ASN A 3 7.10 -1.73 17.47
C ASN A 3 7.48 -0.65 16.45
N ARG A 4 8.60 0.06 16.63
CA ARG A 4 9.01 1.16 15.70
C ARG A 4 9.77 0.66 14.47
N SER A 5 10.41 -0.51 14.54
CA SER A 5 11.25 -1.02 13.47
C SER A 5 10.47 -1.54 12.26
N MET A 6 9.28 -2.11 12.46
CA MET A 6 8.46 -2.63 11.36
C MET A 6 7.84 -1.53 10.49
N THR A 7 7.32 -0.47 11.11
CA THR A 7 6.73 0.66 10.37
C THR A 7 7.79 1.53 9.70
N ASN A 8 9.03 1.55 10.21
CA ASN A 8 10.15 2.20 9.52
C ASN A 8 10.46 1.51 8.17
N LYS A 9 10.43 0.18 8.11
CA LYS A 9 10.64 -0.54 6.84
C LYS A 9 9.62 -0.18 5.76
N ILE A 10 8.37 0.11 6.13
CA ILE A 10 7.36 0.63 5.19
C ILE A 10 7.80 1.99 4.64
N LYS A 11 8.38 2.85 5.49
CA LYS A 11 8.82 4.19 5.10
C LYS A 11 10.03 4.19 4.19
N ASP A 12 10.83 3.12 4.23
CA ASP A 12 11.98 2.92 3.35
C ASP A 12 11.59 2.36 1.97
N LEU A 13 10.31 2.06 1.74
CA LEU A 13 9.86 1.54 0.44
C LEU A 13 9.89 2.65 -0.63
N PRO A 14 10.40 2.36 -1.84
CA PRO A 14 10.53 3.36 -2.90
C PRO A 14 9.17 3.84 -3.46
N TRP A 15 8.10 3.11 -3.20
CA TRP A 15 6.72 3.42 -3.58
C TRP A 15 5.87 3.92 -2.40
N TYR A 16 6.50 4.20 -1.26
CA TYR A 16 5.86 4.89 -0.14
C TYR A 16 6.04 6.40 -0.28
N HIS A 17 4.92 7.12 -0.28
CA HIS A 17 4.88 8.57 -0.39
C HIS A 17 4.29 9.17 0.88
N PRO A 18 5.13 9.63 1.82
CA PRO A 18 4.65 10.31 3.01
C PRO A 18 3.99 11.63 2.61
N ASN A 19 2.89 11.98 3.28
CA ASN A 19 2.09 13.19 3.02
C ASN A 19 1.28 13.24 1.72
N VAL A 20 1.13 12.11 1.02
CA VAL A 20 0.14 12.03 -0.08
C VAL A 20 -1.21 11.63 0.53
N ASP A 21 -2.20 12.50 0.45
CA ASP A 21 -3.56 12.16 0.87
C ASP A 21 -4.29 11.36 -0.21
N ARG A 22 -5.50 10.90 0.12
CA ARG A 22 -6.32 10.11 -0.80
C ARG A 22 -6.55 10.79 -2.15
N HIS A 23 -6.96 12.05 -2.15
CA HIS A 23 -7.32 12.79 -3.36
C HIS A 23 -6.09 13.09 -4.21
N THR A 24 -4.97 13.41 -3.56
CA THR A 24 -3.70 13.60 -4.26
C THR A 24 -3.24 12.30 -4.92
N ALA A 25 -3.33 11.15 -4.23
CA ALA A 25 -3.01 9.86 -4.83
C ALA A 25 -3.93 9.52 -6.01
N GLU A 26 -5.25 9.77 -5.88
CA GLU A 26 -6.20 9.58 -6.98
C GLU A 26 -5.80 10.44 -8.19
N SER A 27 -5.54 11.72 -7.97
CA SER A 27 -5.14 12.64 -9.04
C SER A 27 -3.84 12.23 -9.71
N LEU A 28 -2.81 11.86 -8.93
CA LEU A 28 -1.51 11.43 -9.45
C LEU A 28 -1.63 10.15 -10.27
N LEU A 29 -2.36 9.15 -9.76
CA LEU A 29 -2.55 7.88 -10.45
C LEU A 29 -3.44 8.02 -11.69
N LEU A 30 -4.47 8.87 -11.65
CA LEU A 30 -5.32 9.12 -12.82
C LEU A 30 -4.61 9.91 -13.91
N GLN A 31 -3.77 10.89 -13.55
CA GLN A 31 -3.07 11.76 -14.51
C GLN A 31 -1.78 11.15 -15.05
N ASN A 32 -0.99 10.50 -14.20
CA ASN A 32 0.36 10.03 -14.53
C ASN A 32 0.51 8.50 -14.46
N GLY A 33 -0.44 7.81 -13.85
CA GLY A 33 -0.41 6.35 -13.70
C GLY A 33 -1.06 5.64 -14.88
N VAL A 34 -0.51 4.49 -15.23
CA VAL A 34 -1.14 3.50 -16.11
C VAL A 34 -1.83 2.42 -15.27
N ASP A 35 -2.67 1.60 -15.90
CA ASP A 35 -3.27 0.44 -15.23
C ASP A 35 -2.18 -0.42 -14.56
N GLY A 36 -2.40 -0.77 -13.30
CA GLY A 36 -1.43 -1.51 -12.49
C GLY A 36 -0.47 -0.63 -11.68
N THR A 37 -0.42 0.68 -11.94
CA THR A 37 0.40 1.60 -11.13
C THR A 37 -0.14 1.66 -9.71
N TYR A 38 0.73 1.54 -8.72
CA TYR A 38 0.35 1.60 -7.32
C TYR A 38 1.29 2.50 -6.52
N MET A 39 0.78 3.01 -5.41
CA MET A 39 1.56 3.76 -4.44
C MET A 39 1.01 3.54 -3.03
N LEU A 40 1.91 3.50 -2.04
CA LEU A 40 1.54 3.48 -0.64
C LEU A 40 1.58 4.88 -0.07
N ARG A 41 0.60 5.18 0.76
CA ARG A 41 0.49 6.45 1.45
C ARG A 41 0.05 6.26 2.88
N ASP A 42 0.21 7.31 3.68
CA ASP A 42 -0.42 7.36 4.99
C ASP A 42 -1.95 7.32 4.84
N SER A 43 -2.58 6.56 5.73
CA SER A 43 -4.03 6.59 5.87
C SER A 43 -4.44 7.83 6.66
N SER A 44 -5.73 8.20 6.56
CA SER A 44 -6.32 9.25 7.40
C SER A 44 -6.28 8.89 8.89
N LYS A 45 -6.05 7.61 9.22
CA LYS A 45 -5.87 7.12 10.59
C LYS A 45 -4.38 6.99 10.92
N LEU A 46 -3.97 7.64 12.01
CA LEU A 46 -2.61 7.60 12.53
C LEU A 46 -2.14 6.16 12.78
N GLY A 47 -1.02 5.79 12.15
CA GLY A 47 -0.41 4.47 12.26
C GLY A 47 -0.90 3.44 11.25
N ASP A 48 -1.92 3.77 10.44
CA ASP A 48 -2.39 2.94 9.34
C ASP A 48 -1.92 3.49 7.99
N TYR A 49 -1.87 2.62 7.00
CA TYR A 49 -1.46 2.92 5.64
C TYR A 49 -2.58 2.59 4.66
N ALA A 50 -2.50 3.14 3.45
CA ALA A 50 -3.41 2.80 2.37
C ALA A 50 -2.64 2.64 1.06
N LEU A 51 -2.87 1.53 0.38
CA LEU A 51 -2.35 1.28 -0.95
C LEU A 51 -3.36 1.78 -1.98
N SER A 52 -2.95 2.72 -2.81
CA SER A 52 -3.76 3.24 -3.90
C SER A 52 -3.28 2.60 -5.20
N VAL A 53 -4.18 2.01 -5.96
CA VAL A 53 -3.87 1.25 -7.19
C VAL A 53 -4.72 1.79 -8.33
N ARG A 54 -4.09 2.09 -9.45
CA ARG A 54 -4.74 2.52 -10.68
C ARG A 54 -5.36 1.33 -11.39
N CYS A 55 -6.68 1.33 -11.57
CA CYS A 55 -7.43 0.29 -12.28
C CYS A 55 -8.33 0.91 -13.36
N ASP A 56 -8.06 0.66 -14.63
CA ASP A 56 -8.83 1.07 -15.82
C ASP A 56 -9.14 2.58 -15.89
N GLN A 57 -10.29 3.04 -15.38
CA GLN A 57 -10.67 4.47 -15.28
C GLN A 57 -10.85 4.96 -13.84
N ALA A 58 -10.55 4.12 -12.85
CA ALA A 58 -10.66 4.43 -11.43
C ALA A 58 -9.34 4.19 -10.68
N VAL A 59 -9.34 4.60 -9.42
CA VAL A 59 -8.29 4.28 -8.44
C VAL A 59 -8.96 3.54 -7.29
N LYS A 60 -8.43 2.36 -6.95
CA LYS A 60 -8.87 1.56 -5.82
C LYS A 60 -7.95 1.80 -4.63
N HIS A 61 -8.52 1.90 -3.44
CA HIS A 61 -7.74 2.06 -2.21
C HIS A 61 -7.94 0.85 -1.31
N PHE A 62 -6.82 0.25 -0.91
CA PHE A 62 -6.79 -0.90 -0.03
C PHE A 62 -6.16 -0.51 1.31
N PRO A 63 -6.87 -0.65 2.44
CA PRO A 63 -6.30 -0.34 3.74
C PRO A 63 -5.23 -1.38 4.12
N LEU A 64 -4.11 -0.88 4.63
CA LEU A 64 -3.04 -1.65 5.24
C LEU A 64 -2.96 -1.24 6.72
N THR A 65 -3.51 -2.08 7.60
CA THR A 65 -3.62 -1.78 9.03
C THR A 65 -2.56 -2.55 9.80
N TRP A 66 -1.87 -1.88 10.73
CA TRP A 66 -0.98 -2.55 11.68
C TRP A 66 -1.70 -2.80 12.98
N THR A 67 -1.79 -4.06 13.41
CA THR A 67 -2.50 -4.42 14.66
C THR A 67 -1.65 -4.27 15.92
N GLY A 68 -0.37 -3.92 15.79
CA GLY A 68 0.60 -4.02 16.88
C GLY A 68 1.45 -5.29 16.82
N THR A 69 1.01 -6.32 16.08
CA THR A 69 1.70 -7.59 15.92
C THR A 69 1.86 -8.02 14.46
N VAL A 70 0.84 -7.76 13.63
CA VAL A 70 0.81 -8.16 12.21
C VAL A 70 0.25 -7.03 11.34
N PHE A 71 0.65 -7.01 10.07
CA PHE A 71 0.05 -6.20 9.02
C PHE A 71 -1.15 -6.93 8.42
N LYS A 72 -2.25 -6.22 8.27
CA LYS A 72 -3.48 -6.72 7.66
C LYS A 72 -3.72 -6.00 6.33
N PHE A 73 -3.83 -6.77 5.27
CA PHE A 73 -4.14 -6.26 3.93
C PHE A 73 -5.18 -7.16 3.26
N GLY A 74 -6.38 -6.64 3.04
CA GLY A 74 -7.51 -7.44 2.55
C GLY A 74 -7.79 -8.63 3.47
N HIS A 75 -7.64 -9.85 2.95
CA HIS A 75 -7.76 -11.10 3.71
C HIS A 75 -6.41 -11.68 4.16
N GLY A 76 -5.28 -11.04 3.83
CA GLY A 76 -3.95 -11.47 4.22
C GLY A 76 -3.49 -10.86 5.55
N GLU A 77 -2.82 -11.68 6.36
CA GLU A 77 -2.14 -11.27 7.59
C GLU A 77 -0.64 -11.58 7.43
N PHE A 78 0.21 -10.59 7.72
CA PHE A 78 1.65 -10.67 7.50
C PHE A 78 2.39 -10.27 8.76
N SER A 79 3.32 -11.10 9.21
CA SER A 79 4.06 -10.83 10.45
C SER A 79 5.20 -9.83 10.22
N SER A 80 5.58 -9.59 8.97
CA SER A 80 6.63 -8.65 8.60
C SER A 80 6.32 -7.92 7.30
N VAL A 81 6.99 -6.78 7.09
CA VAL A 81 6.95 -6.06 5.81
C VAL A 81 7.48 -6.94 4.68
N ASP A 82 8.47 -7.80 4.94
CA ASP A 82 9.05 -8.68 3.93
C ASP A 82 8.02 -9.68 3.39
N GLU A 83 7.25 -10.33 4.27
CA GLU A 83 6.14 -11.22 3.87
C GLU A 83 5.06 -10.47 3.09
N LEU A 84 4.73 -9.25 3.52
CA LEU A 84 3.78 -8.38 2.82
C LEU A 84 4.27 -8.04 1.41
N LEU A 85 5.55 -7.68 1.26
CA LEU A 85 6.18 -7.41 -0.05
C LEU A 85 6.18 -8.66 -0.92
N HIS A 86 6.56 -9.80 -0.35
CA HIS A 86 6.57 -11.08 -1.06
C HIS A 86 5.18 -11.43 -1.59
N HIS A 87 4.13 -11.12 -0.82
CA HIS A 87 2.74 -11.25 -1.29
C HIS A 87 2.44 -10.33 -2.47
N PHE A 88 2.82 -9.06 -2.41
CA PHE A 88 2.62 -8.12 -3.52
C PHE A 88 3.42 -8.50 -4.78
N THR A 89 4.61 -9.08 -4.62
CA THR A 89 5.44 -9.54 -5.74
C THR A 89 4.87 -10.81 -6.38
N ASN A 90 4.36 -11.75 -5.59
CA ASN A 90 3.84 -13.02 -6.11
C ASN A 90 2.37 -12.95 -6.55
N LYS A 91 1.60 -12.00 -6.03
CA LYS A 91 0.23 -11.73 -6.46
C LYS A 91 0.16 -10.32 -7.02
N PRO A 92 0.35 -10.15 -8.34
CA PRO A 92 0.15 -8.86 -8.95
C PRO A 92 -1.29 -8.41 -8.64
N LEU A 93 -1.41 -7.27 -7.95
CA LEU A 93 -2.71 -6.70 -7.53
C LEU A 93 -3.64 -6.40 -8.71
N ILE A 94 -3.04 -6.30 -9.89
CA ILE A 94 -3.70 -6.27 -11.17
C ILE A 94 -3.14 -7.47 -11.90
N GLY A 95 -3.91 -8.55 -11.91
CA GLY A 95 -3.56 -9.73 -12.69
C GLY A 95 -3.24 -9.30 -14.11
N SER A 96 -2.04 -9.62 -14.55
CA SER A 96 -1.73 -9.78 -15.96
C SER A 96 -2.63 -10.90 -16.49
N GLU A 97 -3.87 -10.59 -16.84
CA GLU A 97 -4.61 -11.41 -17.77
C GLU A 97 -4.04 -11.08 -19.16
N SER A 98 -3.49 -12.12 -19.77
CA SER A 98 -2.73 -12.11 -21.02
C SER A 98 -3.59 -11.80 -22.25
#